data_AF-A0A920FCE2-F1
#
_entry.id   AF-A0A920FCE2-F1
#
_cell.length_a   1.000
_cell.length_b   1.000
_cell.length_c   1.000
_cell.angle_alpha   90.00
_cell.angle_beta   90.00
_cell.angle_gamma   90.00
#
_symmetry.space_group_name_H-M   'P 1'
#
loop_
_entity.id
_entity.type
_entity.pdbx_description
1 polymer ?
#
loop_
_entity_poly.entity_id
_entity_poly.type
_entity_poly.pdbx_seq_one_letter_code
_entity_poly.pdbx_strand_id
1 'polypeptide(L)'
;MLQVRSVLGPTALGDGIAFADRSGGNLSRPYLPDGVTNAPPGPFSKPIAEWSIFNTGLQLDLVAANLVAHRSFLLGLSSVDTASGCTSLPLRPETAKSRIPNGIQIFPGSVPIYRNNVLVGGLGVSGDGIDQDDMISFLGLHNAGLELGTGIGNAPRGIRADLLFANGTRLRYVSCPFAPFLDSADQTPCSGK
;
A
#
# COMPACT_ATOMS: atom_id res chain seq x y z
N MET A 1 -9.57 -7.93 8.34
CA MET A 1 -8.48 -8.12 9.32
C MET A 1 -8.19 -9.60 9.63
N LEU A 2 -9.20 -10.50 9.62
CA LEU A 2 -8.97 -11.93 9.90
C LEU A 2 -8.13 -12.64 8.81
N GLN A 3 -8.35 -12.34 7.53
CA GLN A 3 -7.64 -13.00 6.42
C GLN A 3 -6.16 -12.62 6.31
N VAL A 4 -5.77 -11.38 6.61
CA VAL A 4 -4.34 -11.00 6.55
C VAL A 4 -3.53 -11.68 7.65
N ARG A 5 -4.12 -11.85 8.84
CA ARG A 5 -3.48 -12.52 9.97
C ARG A 5 -3.33 -14.02 9.76
N SER A 6 -4.23 -14.66 9.02
CA SER A 6 -4.04 -16.06 8.63
C SER A 6 -2.90 -16.23 7.62
N VAL A 7 -2.62 -15.21 6.80
CA VAL A 7 -1.57 -15.27 5.77
C VAL A 7 -0.20 -14.84 6.29
N LEU A 8 -0.14 -13.78 7.10
CA LEU A 8 1.11 -13.16 7.57
C LEU A 8 1.46 -13.44 9.03
N GLY A 9 0.54 -14.04 9.78
CA GLY A 9 0.70 -14.33 11.21
C GLY A 9 -0.24 -13.54 12.11
N PRO A 10 -0.45 -14.01 13.35
CA PRO A 10 -1.52 -13.54 14.24
C PRO A 10 -1.41 -12.06 14.62
N THR A 11 -0.20 -11.50 14.61
CA THR A 11 0.08 -10.11 14.99
C THR A 11 0.09 -9.14 13.81
N ALA A 12 -0.10 -9.64 12.58
CA ALA A 12 0.03 -8.84 11.36
C ALA A 12 -0.82 -7.55 11.42
N LEU A 13 -0.22 -6.47 10.92
CA LEU A 13 -0.72 -5.08 10.93
C LEU A 13 -0.80 -4.43 12.33
N GLY A 14 -0.43 -5.14 13.39
CA GLY A 14 -0.33 -4.62 14.76
C GLY A 14 1.04 -4.80 15.40
N ASP A 15 2.00 -5.37 14.66
CA ASP A 15 3.35 -5.74 15.11
C ASP A 15 4.41 -4.68 14.81
N GLY A 16 4.03 -3.55 14.22
CA GLY A 16 4.95 -2.46 13.89
C GLY A 16 5.78 -2.68 12.62
N ILE A 17 5.49 -3.74 11.85
CA ILE A 17 6.09 -3.92 10.53
C ILE A 17 5.62 -2.83 9.57
N ALA A 18 6.59 -2.20 8.91
CA ALA A 18 6.41 -1.17 7.91
C ALA A 18 6.07 -1.80 6.56
N PHE A 19 4.90 -1.46 6.02
CA PHE A 19 4.48 -1.80 4.67
C PHE A 19 4.65 -0.59 3.77
N ALA A 20 5.23 -0.80 2.59
CA ALA A 20 5.15 0.13 1.47
C ALA A 20 4.08 -0.35 0.48
N ASP A 21 3.73 0.50 -0.50
CA ASP A 21 2.63 0.19 -1.44
C ASP A 21 2.87 -1.11 -2.19
N ARG A 22 4.13 -1.40 -2.58
CA ARG A 22 4.53 -2.65 -3.23
C ARG A 22 4.10 -3.89 -2.44
N SER A 23 4.25 -3.86 -1.12
CA SER A 23 3.84 -4.96 -0.24
C SER A 23 2.31 -5.07 -0.18
N GLY A 24 1.61 -3.93 -0.12
CA GLY A 24 0.14 -3.87 -0.21
C GLY A 24 -0.39 -4.42 -1.54
N GLY A 25 0.28 -4.09 -2.64
CA GLY A 25 0.03 -4.61 -3.97
C GLY A 25 0.23 -6.12 -4.06
N ASN A 26 1.27 -6.68 -3.42
CA ASN A 26 1.46 -8.14 -3.35
C ASN A 26 0.28 -8.83 -2.64
N LEU A 27 -0.26 -8.24 -1.58
CA LEU A 27 -1.39 -8.79 -0.83
C LEU A 27 -2.76 -8.57 -1.51
N SER A 28 -2.80 -7.71 -2.53
CA SER A 28 -4.01 -7.38 -3.30
C SER A 28 -4.14 -8.17 -4.61
N ARG A 29 -3.23 -9.11 -4.87
CA ARG A 29 -3.23 -9.89 -6.12
C ARG A 29 -4.32 -10.96 -6.14
N PRO A 30 -5.02 -11.16 -7.27
CA PRO A 30 -5.98 -12.25 -7.41
C PRO A 30 -5.30 -13.64 -7.45
N TYR A 31 -3.99 -13.66 -7.70
CA TYR A 31 -3.10 -14.82 -7.57
C TYR A 31 -1.90 -14.41 -6.71
N LEU A 32 -1.69 -15.06 -5.56
CA LEU A 32 -0.55 -14.80 -4.66
C LEU A 32 0.25 -16.10 -4.43
N PRO A 33 1.47 -16.20 -5.01
CA PRO A 33 2.20 -15.19 -5.76
C PRO A 33 1.69 -14.91 -7.18
N ASP A 34 2.05 -13.74 -7.68
CA ASP A 34 1.81 -13.35 -9.07
C ASP A 34 2.44 -14.33 -10.06
N GLY A 35 1.78 -14.54 -11.20
CA GLY A 35 2.28 -15.39 -12.28
C GLY A 35 2.12 -16.90 -12.05
N VAL A 36 1.66 -17.32 -10.86
CA VAL A 36 1.35 -18.73 -10.59
C VAL A 36 -0.14 -18.98 -10.85
N THR A 37 -0.42 -19.69 -11.94
CA THR A 37 -1.78 -20.11 -12.29
C THR A 37 -2.39 -20.93 -11.16
N ASN A 38 -3.65 -20.65 -10.81
CA ASN A 38 -4.40 -21.31 -9.73
C ASN A 38 -3.86 -21.08 -8.31
N ALA A 39 -2.96 -20.11 -8.08
CA ALA A 39 -2.62 -19.71 -6.73
C ALA A 39 -3.85 -19.13 -5.99
N PRO A 40 -3.93 -19.25 -4.65
CA PRO A 40 -4.98 -18.56 -3.89
C PRO A 40 -4.81 -17.02 -4.01
N PRO A 41 -5.90 -16.24 -3.87
CA PRO A 41 -5.80 -14.79 -3.85
C PRO A 41 -5.05 -14.30 -2.61
N GLY A 42 -4.48 -13.11 -2.72
CA GLY A 42 -3.98 -12.38 -1.56
C GLY A 42 -5.12 -11.94 -0.63
N PRO A 43 -4.82 -11.68 0.66
CA PRO A 43 -5.84 -11.41 1.67
C PRO A 43 -6.59 -10.08 1.50
N PHE A 44 -6.18 -9.23 0.56
CA PHE A 44 -6.87 -8.01 0.19
C PHE A 44 -7.58 -8.09 -1.16
N SER A 45 -7.49 -9.24 -1.85
CA SER A 45 -8.09 -9.44 -3.16
C SER A 45 -9.36 -10.30 -3.10
N LYS A 46 -10.18 -10.24 -4.16
CA LYS A 46 -11.20 -11.26 -4.41
C LYS A 46 -10.58 -12.48 -5.11
N PRO A 47 -11.19 -13.68 -4.99
CA PRO A 47 -10.84 -14.81 -5.85
C PRO A 47 -10.98 -14.47 -7.33
N ILE A 48 -10.17 -15.06 -8.20
CA ILE A 48 -10.14 -14.71 -9.64
C ILE A 48 -11.52 -14.81 -10.33
N ALA A 49 -12.39 -15.73 -9.90
CA ALA A 49 -13.73 -15.90 -10.47
C ALA A 49 -14.66 -14.70 -10.21
N GLU A 50 -14.39 -13.91 -9.16
CA GLU A 50 -15.15 -12.71 -8.80
C GLU A 50 -14.36 -11.43 -9.10
N TRP A 51 -13.04 -11.54 -9.22
CA TRP A 51 -12.14 -10.42 -9.40
C TRP A 51 -12.33 -9.76 -10.78
N SER A 52 -12.30 -8.44 -10.80
CA SER A 52 -12.17 -7.65 -12.03
C SER A 52 -11.46 -6.34 -11.74
N ILE A 53 -11.16 -5.55 -12.78
CA ILE A 53 -10.66 -4.18 -12.61
C ILE A 53 -11.60 -3.27 -11.81
N PHE A 54 -12.88 -3.65 -11.69
CA PHE A 54 -13.88 -2.95 -10.90
C PHE A 54 -14.23 -3.65 -9.58
N ASN A 55 -13.70 -4.86 -9.33
CA ASN A 55 -13.92 -5.64 -8.11
C ASN A 55 -12.60 -6.22 -7.60
N THR A 56 -11.76 -5.33 -7.04
CA THR A 56 -10.38 -5.65 -6.65
C THR A 56 -10.21 -6.17 -5.23
N GLY A 57 -11.29 -6.24 -4.44
CA GLY A 57 -11.26 -6.63 -3.03
C GLY A 57 -11.32 -5.43 -2.11
N LEU A 58 -10.38 -5.33 -1.16
CA LEU A 58 -10.39 -4.34 -0.08
C LEU A 58 -10.53 -2.90 -0.59
N GLN A 59 -9.90 -2.56 -1.72
CA GLN A 59 -9.99 -1.22 -2.30
C GLN A 59 -11.44 -0.85 -2.68
N LEU A 60 -12.21 -1.77 -3.27
CA LEU A 60 -13.64 -1.56 -3.52
C LEU A 60 -14.46 -1.64 -2.23
N ASP A 61 -14.18 -2.62 -1.38
CA ASP A 61 -14.93 -2.85 -0.13
C ASP A 61 -14.92 -1.60 0.77
N LEU A 62 -13.83 -0.82 0.75
CA LEU A 62 -13.69 0.43 1.50
C LEU A 62 -14.63 1.55 1.03
N VAL A 63 -15.03 1.55 -0.25
CA VAL A 63 -15.82 2.64 -0.86
C VAL A 63 -17.25 2.24 -1.23
N ALA A 64 -17.55 0.93 -1.20
CA ALA A 64 -18.83 0.38 -1.65
C ALA A 64 -20.04 0.98 -0.92
N ALA A 65 -19.94 1.20 0.40
CA ALA A 65 -21.02 1.79 1.18
C ALA A 65 -21.36 3.22 0.72
N ASN A 66 -20.34 4.04 0.46
CA ASN A 66 -20.50 5.41 -0.03
C ASN A 66 -21.12 5.43 -1.44
N LEU A 67 -20.70 4.51 -2.32
CA LEU A 67 -21.28 4.37 -3.66
C LEU A 67 -22.78 4.01 -3.61
N VAL A 68 -23.16 3.08 -2.73
CA VAL A 68 -24.57 2.69 -2.53
C VAL A 68 -25.38 3.83 -1.94
N ALA A 69 -24.84 4.55 -0.95
CA ALA A 69 -25.49 5.70 -0.35
C ALA A 69 -25.73 6.82 -1.38
N HIS A 70 -24.70 7.16 -2.16
CA HIS A 70 -24.81 8.17 -3.22
C HIS A 70 -25.82 7.77 -4.30
N ARG A 71 -25.80 6.50 -4.75
CA ARG A 71 -26.82 5.98 -5.67
C ARG A 71 -28.23 6.14 -5.10
N SER A 72 -28.42 5.85 -3.82
CA SER A 72 -29.73 5.92 -3.16
C SER A 72 -30.23 7.37 -3.09
N PHE A 73 -29.33 8.33 -2.84
CA PHE A 73 -29.63 9.75 -2.92
C PHE A 73 -30.04 10.18 -4.34
N LEU A 74 -29.27 9.81 -5.37
CA LEU A 74 -29.57 10.14 -6.76
C LEU A 74 -30.91 9.57 -7.25
N LEU A 75 -31.33 8.43 -6.72
CA LEU A 75 -32.61 7.79 -7.06
C LEU A 75 -33.80 8.29 -6.21
N GLY A 76 -33.58 9.25 -5.31
CA GLY A 76 -34.62 9.75 -4.40
C GLY A 76 -35.05 8.77 -3.31
N LEU A 77 -34.26 7.72 -3.07
CA LEU A 77 -34.49 6.72 -2.01
C LEU A 77 -33.92 7.16 -0.66
N SER A 78 -33.07 8.18 -0.66
CA SER A 78 -32.54 8.87 0.54
C SER A 78 -32.63 10.38 0.34
N SER A 79 -33.00 11.11 1.39
CA SER A 79 -32.95 12.59 1.40
C SER A 79 -31.55 13.14 1.72
N VAL A 80 -30.60 12.27 2.08
CA VAL A 80 -29.23 12.61 2.49
C VAL A 80 -28.23 11.86 1.61
N ASP A 81 -27.27 12.60 1.06
CA ASP A 81 -26.14 12.05 0.31
C ASP A 81 -25.04 11.52 1.25
N THR A 82 -24.08 10.76 0.72
CA THR A 82 -22.89 10.36 1.46
C THR A 82 -22.11 11.58 1.99
N ALA A 83 -21.52 11.45 3.17
CA ALA A 83 -20.59 12.44 3.70
C ALA A 83 -19.39 12.64 2.77
N SER A 84 -18.75 13.82 2.85
CA SER A 84 -17.53 14.13 2.11
C SER A 84 -16.40 13.16 2.48
N GLY A 85 -15.83 12.51 1.46
CA GLY A 85 -14.90 11.38 1.59
C GLY A 85 -15.41 10.17 0.79
N CYS A 86 -14.51 9.25 0.47
CA CYS A 86 -14.81 8.02 -0.26
C CYS A 86 -15.01 6.79 0.64
N THR A 87 -14.72 6.88 1.94
CA THR A 87 -14.88 5.76 2.88
C THR A 87 -15.77 6.12 4.07
N SER A 88 -16.44 5.12 4.63
CA SER A 88 -17.29 5.26 5.83
C SER A 88 -16.54 4.94 7.13
N LEU A 89 -15.21 5.05 7.14
CA LEU A 89 -14.40 4.73 8.30
C LEU A 89 -14.51 5.79 9.40
N PRO A 90 -14.43 5.39 10.69
CA PRO A 90 -14.59 6.31 11.80
C PRO A 90 -13.48 7.36 11.85
N LEU A 91 -13.85 8.55 12.32
CA LEU A 91 -12.89 9.61 12.62
C LEU A 91 -12.07 9.23 13.85
N ARG A 92 -10.77 9.54 13.79
CA ARG A 92 -9.89 9.42 14.94
C ARG A 92 -10.14 10.55 15.93
N PRO A 93 -10.39 10.26 17.22
CA PRO A 93 -10.62 11.31 18.22
C PRO A 93 -9.50 12.35 18.29
N GLU A 94 -8.26 11.94 18.06
CA GLU A 94 -7.08 12.79 18.24
C GLU A 94 -6.87 13.79 17.10
N THR A 95 -7.45 13.54 15.93
CA THR A 95 -7.23 14.36 14.73
C THR A 95 -8.52 14.80 14.04
N ALA A 96 -9.66 14.29 14.49
CA ALA A 96 -10.97 14.42 13.83
C ALA A 96 -10.95 14.01 12.33
N LYS A 97 -10.00 13.17 11.92
CA LYS A 97 -9.83 12.71 10.53
C LYS A 97 -9.96 11.20 10.44
N SER A 98 -10.56 10.72 9.35
CA SER A 98 -10.45 9.31 8.95
C SER A 98 -9.01 9.03 8.51
N ARG A 99 -8.52 7.79 8.71
CA ARG A 99 -7.16 7.40 8.33
C ARG A 99 -6.97 7.30 6.82
N ILE A 100 -8.01 6.88 6.11
CA ILE A 100 -8.02 6.70 4.65
C ILE A 100 -9.33 7.26 4.09
N PRO A 101 -9.57 8.58 4.23
CA PRO A 101 -10.83 9.20 3.84
C PRO A 101 -11.13 8.99 2.35
N ASN A 102 -10.09 8.82 1.53
CA ASN A 102 -10.19 8.64 0.07
C ASN A 102 -9.84 7.21 -0.38
N GLY A 103 -9.82 6.24 0.55
CA GLY A 103 -9.45 4.85 0.25
C GLY A 103 -7.94 4.63 0.20
N ILE A 104 -7.54 3.57 -0.50
CA ILE A 104 -6.14 3.12 -0.62
C ILE A 104 -5.74 2.97 -2.09
N GLN A 105 -4.44 3.08 -2.35
CA GLN A 105 -3.83 2.66 -3.60
C GLN A 105 -3.21 1.26 -3.43
N ILE A 106 -3.10 0.50 -4.52
CA ILE A 106 -2.48 -0.83 -4.55
C ILE A 106 -1.39 -0.96 -5.63
N PHE A 107 -1.10 0.14 -6.33
CA PHE A 107 0.00 0.24 -7.27
C PHE A 107 1.24 0.76 -6.54
N PRO A 108 2.43 0.18 -6.81
CA PRO A 108 3.69 0.63 -6.25
C PRO A 108 3.98 2.11 -6.53
N GLY A 109 4.74 2.76 -5.64
CA GLY A 109 4.99 4.21 -5.72
C GLY A 109 4.97 4.96 -4.39
N SER A 110 4.75 4.29 -3.26
CA SER A 110 4.73 4.95 -1.95
C SER A 110 5.46 4.21 -0.85
N VAL A 111 6.09 4.97 0.05
CA VAL A 111 6.84 4.48 1.21
C VAL A 111 6.48 5.26 2.48
N PRO A 112 6.43 4.61 3.65
CA PRO A 112 6.26 5.30 4.92
C PRO A 112 7.53 6.06 5.33
N ILE A 113 7.35 7.26 5.89
CA ILE A 113 8.43 8.12 6.40
C ILE A 113 8.63 7.84 7.88
N TYR A 114 9.85 7.51 8.27
CA TYR A 114 10.24 7.28 9.65
C TYR A 114 11.22 8.34 10.16
N ARG A 115 11.14 8.65 11.44
CA ARG A 115 12.17 9.39 12.20
C ARG A 115 12.36 8.69 13.53
N ASN A 116 13.59 8.28 13.86
CA ASN A 116 13.92 7.57 15.10
C ASN A 116 13.00 6.34 15.36
N ASN A 117 12.79 5.51 14.34
CA ASN A 117 11.88 4.35 14.36
C ASN A 117 10.39 4.66 14.59
N VAL A 118 10.00 5.93 14.56
CA VAL A 118 8.60 6.37 14.65
C VAL A 118 8.09 6.70 13.25
N LEU A 119 6.93 6.17 12.89
CA LEU A 119 6.21 6.56 11.67
C LEU A 119 5.74 8.01 11.81
N VAL A 120 6.20 8.89 10.93
CA VAL A 120 5.88 10.33 10.96
C VAL A 120 5.15 10.83 9.72
N GLY A 121 4.99 9.98 8.70
CA GLY A 121 4.26 10.35 7.48
C GLY A 121 4.38 9.29 6.38
N GLY A 122 4.07 9.69 5.16
CA GLY A 122 4.23 8.89 3.96
C GLY A 122 4.55 9.77 2.76
N LEU A 123 5.27 9.21 1.80
CA LEU A 123 5.59 9.82 0.51
C LEU A 123 5.03 8.93 -0.60
N GLY A 124 4.32 9.50 -1.56
CA GLY A 124 3.80 8.81 -2.73
C GLY A 124 4.14 9.56 -4.01
N VAL A 125 4.51 8.81 -5.04
CA VAL A 125 4.83 9.28 -6.39
C VAL A 125 3.96 8.50 -7.37
N SER A 126 3.51 9.18 -8.42
CA SER A 126 2.76 8.56 -9.50
C SER A 126 3.08 9.26 -10.81
N GLY A 127 3.36 8.49 -11.86
CA GLY A 127 3.42 9.02 -13.22
C GLY A 127 4.13 8.12 -14.22
N ASP A 128 5.16 7.39 -13.80
CA ASP A 128 5.93 6.49 -14.66
C ASP A 128 5.49 5.02 -14.45
N GLY A 129 6.29 4.05 -14.88
CA GLY A 129 6.10 2.65 -14.54
C GLY A 129 6.22 2.42 -13.03
N ILE A 130 5.53 1.38 -12.53
CA ILE A 130 5.45 1.09 -11.10
C ILE A 130 6.82 0.85 -10.43
N ASP A 131 7.81 0.37 -11.18
CA ASP A 131 9.17 0.18 -10.65
C ASP A 131 9.92 1.51 -10.53
N GLN A 132 9.71 2.42 -11.48
CA GLN A 132 10.21 3.79 -11.42
C GLN A 132 9.55 4.57 -10.28
N ASP A 133 8.23 4.50 -10.11
CA ASP A 133 7.52 5.18 -9.02
C ASP A 133 8.02 4.70 -7.63
N ASP A 134 8.24 3.38 -7.47
CA ASP A 134 8.86 2.82 -6.26
C ASP A 134 10.29 3.33 -6.04
N MET A 135 11.10 3.34 -7.09
CA MET A 135 12.47 3.85 -7.02
C MET A 135 12.48 5.33 -6.65
N ILE A 136 11.65 6.15 -7.29
CA ILE A 136 11.61 7.60 -7.08
C ILE A 136 11.14 7.92 -5.66
N SER A 137 10.07 7.28 -5.18
CA SER A 137 9.60 7.48 -3.81
C SER A 137 10.64 7.04 -2.77
N PHE A 138 11.26 5.87 -2.94
CA PHE A 138 12.22 5.32 -2.00
C PHE A 138 13.58 6.06 -1.99
N LEU A 139 14.14 6.34 -3.17
CA LEU A 139 15.40 7.09 -3.29
C LEU A 139 15.20 8.58 -3.00
N GLY A 140 14.04 9.14 -3.36
CA GLY A 140 13.67 10.50 -3.01
C GLY A 140 13.66 10.70 -1.50
N LEU A 141 13.01 9.80 -0.76
CA LEU A 141 13.01 9.83 0.71
C LEU A 141 14.41 9.59 1.30
N HIS A 142 15.17 8.63 0.76
CA HIS A 142 16.54 8.37 1.21
C HIS A 142 17.44 9.61 1.05
N ASN A 143 17.46 10.20 -0.15
CA ASN A 143 18.28 11.36 -0.47
C ASN A 143 17.84 12.60 0.33
N ALA A 144 16.53 12.80 0.50
CA ALA A 144 16.02 13.87 1.36
C ALA A 144 16.45 13.68 2.82
N GLY A 145 16.51 12.45 3.32
CA GLY A 145 17.03 12.14 4.65
C GLY A 145 18.50 12.53 4.83
N LEU A 146 19.33 12.22 3.83
CA LEU A 146 20.75 12.62 3.80
C LEU A 146 20.93 14.13 3.74
N GLU A 147 20.21 14.80 2.83
CA GLU A 147 20.32 16.24 2.59
C GLU A 147 19.83 17.06 3.78
N LEU A 148 18.68 16.71 4.35
CA LEU A 148 18.06 17.49 5.42
C LEU A 148 18.71 17.28 6.78
N GLY A 149 19.35 16.13 7.02
CA GLY A 149 19.97 15.82 8.31
C GLY A 149 19.00 15.80 9.50
N THR A 150 17.68 15.76 9.27
CA THR A 150 16.65 15.82 10.33
C THR A 150 16.29 14.44 10.91
N GLY A 151 17.01 13.40 10.49
CA GLY A 151 16.75 12.01 10.87
C GLY A 151 15.51 11.38 10.24
N ILE A 152 14.89 12.03 9.24
CA ILE A 152 13.86 11.37 8.43
C ILE A 152 14.50 10.37 7.46
N GLY A 153 13.77 9.31 7.13
CA GLY A 153 14.20 8.36 6.10
C GLY A 153 13.21 7.22 5.92
N ASN A 154 13.63 6.22 5.16
CA ASN A 154 12.88 4.97 5.00
C ASN A 154 12.71 4.27 6.34
N ALA A 155 11.71 3.40 6.45
CA ALA A 155 11.61 2.47 7.57
C ALA A 155 12.94 1.72 7.79
N PRO A 156 13.37 1.45 9.03
CA PRO A 156 14.53 0.60 9.30
C PRO A 156 14.37 -0.78 8.67
N ARG A 157 15.44 -1.33 8.08
CA ARG A 157 15.39 -2.64 7.39
C ARG A 157 14.86 -3.77 8.27
N GLY A 158 15.16 -3.74 9.57
CA GLY A 158 14.71 -4.74 10.54
C GLY A 158 13.21 -4.71 10.87
N ILE A 159 12.45 -3.77 10.32
CA ILE A 159 10.99 -3.70 10.50
C ILE A 159 10.23 -3.63 9.17
N ARG A 160 10.87 -3.90 8.03
CA ARG A 160 10.20 -3.79 6.71
C ARG A 160 9.42 -5.07 6.37
N ALA A 161 8.36 -4.91 5.60
CA ALA A 161 7.49 -6.01 5.17
C ALA A 161 8.20 -7.08 4.35
N ASP A 162 9.37 -6.80 3.77
CA ASP A 162 10.20 -7.81 3.11
C ASP A 162 10.86 -8.81 4.06
N LEU A 163 10.59 -8.73 5.37
CA LEU A 163 10.85 -9.80 6.33
C LEU A 163 9.74 -10.86 6.37
N LEU A 164 8.57 -10.56 5.78
CA LEU A 164 7.38 -11.41 5.82
C LEU A 164 7.26 -12.27 4.57
N PHE A 165 6.63 -13.43 4.75
CA PHE A 165 6.27 -14.36 3.68
C PHE A 165 4.76 -14.54 3.65
N ALA A 166 4.16 -14.46 2.47
CA ALA A 166 2.77 -14.80 2.21
C ALA A 166 2.73 -16.00 1.26
N ASN A 167 2.11 -17.11 1.67
CA ASN A 167 2.02 -18.34 0.88
C ASN A 167 3.39 -18.79 0.32
N GLY A 168 4.43 -18.75 1.16
CA GLY A 168 5.79 -19.12 0.77
C GLY A 168 6.54 -18.09 -0.08
N THR A 169 5.91 -16.97 -0.45
CA THR A 169 6.55 -15.88 -1.22
C THR A 169 6.88 -14.70 -0.32
N ARG A 170 8.13 -14.25 -0.37
CA ARG A 170 8.58 -13.05 0.34
C ARG A 170 7.86 -11.81 -0.19
N LEU A 171 7.30 -10.99 0.68
CA LEU A 171 6.76 -9.69 0.27
C LEU A 171 7.89 -8.77 -0.21
N ARG A 172 7.59 -7.90 -1.17
CA ARG A 172 8.54 -6.88 -1.63
C ARG A 172 8.23 -5.56 -0.93
N TYR A 173 9.23 -4.95 -0.31
CA TYR A 173 9.10 -3.60 0.26
C TYR A 173 9.15 -2.53 -0.84
N VAL A 174 10.14 -2.61 -1.73
CA VAL A 174 10.22 -1.82 -2.97
C VAL A 174 10.80 -2.69 -4.09
N SER A 175 10.58 -2.33 -5.34
CA SER A 175 11.22 -2.94 -6.50
C SER A 175 11.71 -1.85 -7.44
N CYS A 176 13.02 -1.65 -7.48
CA CYS A 176 13.64 -0.64 -8.33
C CYS A 176 14.12 -1.28 -9.64
N PRO A 177 14.05 -0.57 -10.78
CA PRO A 177 14.52 -1.11 -12.04
C PRO A 177 16.04 -1.34 -12.00
N PHE A 178 16.49 -2.28 -12.81
CA PHE A 178 17.91 -2.56 -13.01
C PHE A 178 18.53 -1.50 -13.94
N ALA A 179 19.73 -1.01 -13.59
CA ALA A 179 20.44 0.04 -14.34
C ALA A 179 19.58 1.24 -14.78
N PRO A 180 18.84 1.91 -13.87
CA PRO A 180 17.81 2.86 -14.27
C PRO A 180 18.33 4.26 -14.63
N PHE A 181 19.60 4.54 -14.37
CA PHE A 181 20.18 5.87 -14.60
C PHE A 181 20.96 5.91 -15.90
N LEU A 182 20.73 6.97 -16.69
CA LEU A 182 21.52 7.25 -17.88
C LEU A 182 22.98 7.53 -17.49
N ASP A 183 23.92 7.09 -18.33
CA ASP A 183 25.35 7.31 -18.17
C ASP A 183 25.93 6.87 -16.81
N SER A 184 25.31 5.86 -16.18
CA SER A 184 25.70 5.32 -14.87
C SER A 184 26.01 3.83 -14.94
N ALA A 185 26.96 3.38 -14.11
CA ALA A 185 27.25 1.97 -13.91
C ALA A 185 26.43 1.35 -12.75
N ASP A 186 25.62 2.12 -12.03
CA ASP A 186 24.82 1.60 -10.90
C ASP A 186 23.70 0.67 -11.38
N GLN A 187 23.75 -0.57 -10.91
CA GLN A 187 22.83 -1.64 -11.30
C GLN A 187 21.71 -1.87 -10.29
N THR A 188 21.93 -1.49 -9.02
CA THR A 188 21.02 -1.82 -7.90
C THR A 188 20.87 -0.61 -6.98
N PRO A 189 20.28 0.49 -7.47
CA PRO A 189 20.37 1.78 -6.79
C PRO A 189 19.66 1.81 -5.43
N CYS A 190 18.73 0.89 -5.18
CA CYS A 190 18.01 0.79 -3.91
C CYS A 190 18.66 -0.16 -2.89
N SER A 191 19.71 -0.89 -3.28
CA SER A 191 20.40 -1.82 -2.40
C SER A 191 21.06 -1.10 -1.24
N GLY A 192 20.88 -1.62 -0.02
CA GLY A 192 21.50 -1.07 1.19
C GLY A 192 20.84 0.19 1.78
N LYS A 193 19.78 0.72 1.15
CA LYS A 193 19.05 1.92 1.57
C LYS A 193 17.77 1.59 2.35
#